data_AF-A0A8C1T2P0-F1
#
_entry.id   AF-A0A8C1T2P0-F1
#
_cell.length_a   1.000
_cell.length_b   1.000
_cell.length_c   1.000
_cell.angle_alpha   90.00
_cell.angle_beta   90.00
_cell.angle_gamma   90.00
#
_symmetry.space_group_name_H-M   'P 1'
#
loop_
_entity.id
_entity.type
_entity.pdbx_description
1 polymer ?
#
loop_
_entity_poly.entity_id
_entity_poly.type
_entity_poly.pdbx_seq_one_letter_code
_entity_poly.pdbx_strand_id
1 'polypeptide(L)'
;MDSHLINLVEIDGKQYIADVSFGVSGQIWHPLELISGKDQPQPPGVFRLINNGMQWVLEKTSRKQLVQDKAFANSSLIDKRLTKTLYSFTLTPRDADHFREMSDCLQTSPDSLFMLKSICSLQTATGFRALFGWTYSEVTFKEDSDLVDMKEIPDCEIEALLRDNFWVSRVQVHMGLGSLGARQAGGNF
;
A
#
# COMPACT_ATOMS: atom_id res chain seq x y z
N MET A 1 -16.34 -8.15 -7.45
CA MET A 1 -16.42 -8.46 -6.02
C MET A 1 -15.49 -7.53 -5.28
N ASP A 2 -15.83 -7.18 -4.04
CA ASP A 2 -15.02 -6.29 -3.22
C ASP A 2 -13.77 -7.04 -2.75
N SER A 3 -12.59 -6.46 -2.98
CA SER A 3 -11.28 -7.09 -2.71
C SER A 3 -10.50 -6.46 -1.57
N HIS A 4 -11.03 -5.38 -1.00
CA HIS A 4 -10.39 -4.62 0.07
C HIS A 4 -11.36 -4.49 1.25
N LEU A 5 -10.91 -4.90 2.43
CA LEU A 5 -11.69 -4.83 3.66
C LEU A 5 -11.26 -3.61 4.45
N ILE A 6 -12.23 -2.78 4.82
CA ILE A 6 -12.03 -1.63 5.72
C ILE A 6 -13.09 -1.66 6.82
N ASN A 7 -12.89 -0.87 7.87
CA ASN A 7 -13.80 -0.79 9.01
C ASN A 7 -14.47 0.58 9.07
N LEU A 8 -15.76 0.59 9.38
CA LEU A 8 -16.48 1.78 9.83
C LEU A 8 -16.53 1.76 11.35
N VAL A 9 -16.11 2.84 11.99
CA VAL A 9 -16.09 3.02 13.45
C VAL A 9 -16.94 4.22 13.81
N GLU A 10 -17.84 4.07 14.77
CA GLU A 10 -18.65 5.17 15.29
C GLU A 10 -18.26 5.50 16.74
N ILE A 11 -17.96 6.77 16.99
CA ILE A 11 -17.59 7.30 18.31
C ILE A 11 -18.39 8.58 18.53
N ASP A 12 -19.18 8.65 19.61
CA ASP A 12 -20.01 9.81 19.95
C ASP A 12 -20.88 10.33 18.78
N GLY A 13 -21.45 9.40 18.00
CA GLY A 13 -22.29 9.70 16.83
C GLY A 13 -21.52 10.20 15.60
N LYS A 14 -20.18 10.19 15.62
CA LYS A 14 -19.34 10.51 14.47
C LYS A 14 -18.78 9.24 13.86
N GLN A 15 -18.81 9.19 12.53
CA GLN A 15 -18.37 8.03 11.75
C GLN A 15 -16.97 8.25 11.18
N TYR A 16 -16.15 7.21 11.26
CA TYR A 16 -14.78 7.21 10.77
C TYR A 16 -14.52 5.93 9.98
N ILE A 17 -13.73 6.01 8.91
CA ILE A 17 -13.11 4.81 8.35
C ILE A 17 -11.78 4.53 9.03
N ALA A 18 -11.52 3.26 9.32
CA ALA A 18 -10.25 2.76 9.80
C ALA A 18 -9.80 1.60 8.91
N ASP A 19 -8.56 1.68 8.43
CA ASP A 19 -7.92 0.69 7.58
C ASP A 19 -6.46 0.58 7.99
N VAL A 20 -6.02 -0.65 8.27
CA VAL A 20 -4.66 -0.97 8.72
C VAL A 20 -3.93 -1.90 7.73
N SER A 21 -4.50 -2.07 6.53
CA SER A 21 -4.14 -3.15 5.60
C SER A 21 -3.78 -2.69 4.19
N PHE A 22 -3.97 -1.41 3.84
CA PHE A 22 -3.60 -0.91 2.50
C PHE A 22 -2.07 -0.87 2.29
N GLY A 23 -1.32 -0.44 3.31
CA GLY A 23 0.15 -0.43 3.29
C GLY A 23 0.79 0.70 2.48
N VAL A 24 2.13 0.66 2.43
CA VAL A 24 3.01 1.62 1.73
C VAL A 24 2.60 3.09 1.92
N SER A 25 2.68 3.92 0.87
CA SER A 25 2.35 5.33 0.91
C SER A 25 0.84 5.62 0.95
N GLY A 26 -0.02 4.62 0.71
CA GLY A 26 -1.48 4.79 0.76
C GLY A 26 -2.07 4.56 2.15
N GLN A 27 -1.28 4.03 3.09
CA GLN A 27 -1.73 3.74 4.45
C GLN A 27 -2.11 5.02 5.20
N ILE A 28 -3.34 5.10 5.70
CA ILE A 28 -3.76 6.12 6.65
C ILE A 28 -3.14 5.82 8.02
N TRP A 29 -2.69 6.84 8.75
CA TRP A 29 -2.13 6.72 10.11
C TRP A 29 -3.19 6.95 11.18
N HIS A 30 -4.24 7.69 10.84
CA HIS A 30 -5.36 7.98 11.73
C HIS A 30 -6.69 7.70 11.03
N PRO A 31 -7.74 7.30 11.76
CA PRO A 31 -9.07 7.17 11.20
C PRO A 31 -9.51 8.45 10.49
N LEU A 32 -10.14 8.30 9.33
CA LEU A 32 -10.64 9.43 8.56
C LEU A 32 -12.12 9.63 8.86
N GLU A 33 -12.49 10.82 9.29
CA GLU A 33 -13.90 11.17 9.51
C GLU A 33 -14.66 11.09 8.17
N LEU A 34 -15.83 10.48 8.17
CA LEU A 34 -16.63 10.19 6.97
C LEU A 34 -17.37 11.45 6.49
N ILE A 35 -16.62 12.45 6.03
CA ILE A 35 -17.12 13.72 5.49
C ILE A 35 -16.64 13.89 4.06
N SER A 36 -17.58 14.00 3.12
CA SER A 36 -17.26 14.18 1.71
C SER A 36 -16.57 15.52 1.46
N GLY A 37 -15.48 15.52 0.69
CA GLY A 37 -14.72 16.71 0.28
C GLY A 37 -13.80 17.29 1.35
N LYS A 38 -13.81 16.76 2.58
CA LYS A 38 -12.96 17.26 3.67
C LYS A 38 -11.51 16.82 3.49
N ASP A 39 -10.59 17.79 3.50
CA ASP A 39 -9.16 17.51 3.62
C ASP A 39 -8.80 17.04 5.02
N GLN A 40 -8.07 15.92 5.08
CA GLN A 40 -7.62 15.30 6.31
C GLN A 40 -6.10 15.07 6.23
N PRO A 41 -5.29 16.09 6.54
CA PRO A 41 -3.83 15.99 6.52
C PRO A 41 -3.31 14.98 7.55
N GLN A 42 -2.39 14.13 7.11
CA GLN A 42 -1.66 13.18 7.95
C GLN A 42 -0.19 13.14 7.51
N PRO A 43 0.72 12.50 8.28
CA PRO A 43 2.12 12.42 7.89
C PRO A 43 2.37 11.80 6.50
N PRO A 44 1.62 10.79 6.01
CA PRO A 44 1.78 10.27 4.65
C PRO A 44 1.35 11.22 3.52
N GLY A 45 0.50 12.21 3.81
CA GLY A 45 -0.10 13.12 2.83
C GLY A 45 -1.50 13.58 3.25
N VAL A 46 -2.20 14.24 2.33
CA VAL A 46 -3.58 14.71 2.57
C VAL A 46 -4.55 13.70 1.99
N PHE A 47 -5.41 13.16 2.85
CA PHE A 47 -6.47 12.24 2.42
C PHE A 47 -7.79 12.99 2.26
N ARG A 48 -8.60 12.55 1.31
CA ARG A 48 -9.92 13.10 1.05
C ARG A 48 -10.88 11.98 0.70
N LEU A 49 -12.05 11.99 1.33
CA LEU A 49 -13.16 11.11 1.01
C LEU A 49 -14.11 11.85 0.08
N ILE A 50 -14.48 11.25 -1.05
CA ILE A 50 -15.43 11.82 -2.00
C ILE A 50 -16.64 10.90 -2.10
N ASN A 51 -17.81 11.39 -1.72
CA ASN A 51 -19.08 10.71 -1.96
C ASN A 51 -19.64 11.18 -3.30
N ASN A 52 -19.78 10.25 -4.26
CA ASN A 52 -20.32 10.54 -5.59
C ASN A 52 -21.81 10.16 -5.75
N GLY A 53 -22.50 9.87 -4.64
CA GLY A 53 -23.90 9.45 -4.60
C GLY A 53 -24.11 7.94 -4.73
N MET A 54 -23.14 7.21 -5.31
CA MET A 54 -23.17 5.75 -5.42
C MET A 54 -22.23 5.08 -4.42
N GLN A 55 -21.04 5.65 -4.25
CA GLN A 55 -19.96 5.09 -3.43
C GLN A 55 -19.10 6.21 -2.85
N TRP A 56 -18.31 5.84 -1.86
CA TRP A 56 -17.24 6.66 -1.34
C TRP A 56 -15.94 6.30 -2.05
N VAL A 57 -15.14 7.31 -2.36
CA VAL A 57 -13.83 7.19 -3.00
C VAL A 57 -12.81 7.79 -2.04
N LEU A 58 -11.78 7.03 -1.69
CA LEU A 58 -10.64 7.56 -0.95
C LEU A 58 -9.56 8.02 -1.94
N GLU A 59 -9.17 9.28 -1.82
CA GLU A 59 -8.07 9.87 -2.56
C GLU A 59 -6.96 10.29 -1.60
N LYS A 60 -5.74 10.27 -2.12
CA LYS A 60 -4.56 10.78 -1.43
C LYS A 60 -3.82 11.76 -2.34
N THR A 61 -3.55 12.94 -1.81
CA THR A 61 -2.59 13.90 -2.36
C THR A 61 -1.26 13.76 -1.61
N SER A 62 -0.22 13.35 -2.34
CA SER A 62 1.14 13.13 -1.84
C SER A 62 1.99 14.41 -1.96
N ARG A 63 3.25 14.32 -1.54
CA ARG A 63 4.27 15.36 -1.77
C ARG A 63 5.23 14.91 -2.87
N LYS A 64 6.14 15.81 -3.26
CA LYS A 64 7.23 15.47 -4.18
C LYS A 64 8.11 14.40 -3.55
N GLN A 65 8.47 13.37 -4.32
CA GLN A 65 9.43 12.35 -3.90
C GLN A 65 10.85 12.70 -4.38
N LEU A 66 11.83 12.56 -3.49
CA LEU A 66 13.26 12.78 -3.75
C LEU A 66 14.00 11.45 -3.65
N VAL A 67 14.10 10.78 -4.80
CA VAL A 67 14.84 9.51 -4.93
C VAL A 67 16.34 9.78 -4.80
N GLN A 68 16.96 9.16 -3.81
CA GLN A 68 18.38 9.37 -3.50
C GLN A 68 19.29 8.74 -4.57
N ASP A 69 19.02 7.49 -4.93
CA ASP A 69 19.75 6.79 -5.99
C ASP A 69 19.09 7.03 -7.36
N LYS A 70 19.83 7.68 -8.25
CA LYS A 70 19.38 8.00 -9.61
C LYS A 70 19.07 6.75 -10.45
N ALA A 71 19.64 5.59 -10.12
CA ALA A 71 19.31 4.32 -10.77
C ALA A 71 17.80 3.99 -10.65
N PHE A 72 17.14 4.46 -9.59
CA PHE A 72 15.73 4.21 -9.33
C PHE A 72 14.80 5.39 -9.70
N ALA A 73 15.32 6.48 -10.26
CA ALA A 73 14.51 7.67 -10.59
C ALA A 73 13.35 7.40 -11.58
N ASN A 74 13.45 6.32 -12.36
CA ASN A 74 12.43 5.85 -13.29
C ASN A 74 11.85 4.48 -12.89
N SER A 75 12.04 4.04 -11.65
CA SER A 75 11.42 2.82 -11.15
C SER A 75 9.89 2.94 -11.20
N SER A 76 9.23 1.87 -11.64
CA SER A 76 7.75 1.78 -11.62
C SER A 76 7.17 1.75 -10.21
N LEU A 77 7.99 1.57 -9.17
CA LEU A 77 7.57 1.63 -7.77
C LEU A 77 7.43 3.08 -7.27
N ILE A 78 7.91 4.06 -8.03
CA ILE A 78 7.80 5.49 -7.73
C ILE A 78 6.56 6.04 -8.42
N ASP A 79 5.49 6.23 -7.65
CA ASP A 79 4.29 6.89 -8.16
C ASP A 79 4.53 8.41 -8.24
N LYS A 80 4.56 8.92 -9.47
CA LYS A 80 4.79 10.34 -9.77
C LYS A 80 3.51 11.17 -9.75
N ARG A 81 2.33 10.54 -9.59
CA ARG A 81 1.06 11.25 -9.51
C ARG A 81 0.97 11.99 -8.19
N LEU A 82 0.64 13.28 -8.25
CA LEU A 82 0.46 14.08 -7.04
C LEU A 82 -0.76 13.61 -6.26
N THR A 83 -1.90 13.47 -6.93
CA THR A 83 -3.14 12.96 -6.34
C THR A 83 -3.51 11.64 -7.01
N LYS A 84 -3.90 10.66 -6.20
CA LYS A 84 -4.36 9.35 -6.68
C LYS A 84 -5.57 8.85 -5.90
N THR A 85 -6.45 8.15 -6.60
CA THR A 85 -7.48 7.32 -5.98
C THR A 85 -6.83 6.06 -5.42
N LEU A 86 -7.15 5.72 -4.17
CA LEU A 86 -6.68 4.49 -3.52
C LEU A 86 -7.68 3.36 -3.73
N TYR A 87 -8.91 3.55 -3.27
CA TYR A 87 -9.98 2.57 -3.41
C TYR A 87 -11.35 3.24 -3.27
N SER A 88 -12.40 2.50 -3.65
CA SER A 88 -13.79 2.90 -3.46
C SER A 88 -14.53 1.88 -2.62
N PHE A 89 -15.56 2.30 -1.90
CA PHE A 89 -16.35 1.44 -1.01
C PHE A 89 -17.79 1.93 -0.88
N THR A 90 -18.67 1.04 -0.45
CA THR A 90 -20.04 1.40 -0.02
C THR A 90 -20.14 1.30 1.50
N LEU A 91 -21.18 1.89 2.09
CA LEU A 91 -21.47 1.76 3.52
C LEU A 91 -22.33 0.53 3.84
N THR A 92 -22.49 -0.39 2.88
CA THR A 92 -23.22 -1.64 3.11
C THR A 92 -22.42 -2.50 4.09
N PRO A 93 -22.97 -2.86 5.26
CA PRO A 93 -22.26 -3.73 6.20
C PRO A 93 -21.95 -5.09 5.56
N ARG A 94 -20.75 -5.60 5.80
CA ARG A 94 -20.27 -6.90 5.30
C ARG A 94 -19.63 -7.70 6.43
N ASP A 95 -19.91 -9.00 6.46
CA ASP A 95 -19.19 -9.94 7.31
C ASP A 95 -17.92 -10.44 6.62
N ALA A 96 -16.98 -11.02 7.39
CA ALA A 96 -15.73 -11.54 6.86
C ALA A 96 -15.93 -12.58 5.74
N ASP A 97 -16.99 -13.40 5.82
CA ASP A 97 -17.31 -14.41 4.81
C ASP A 97 -17.61 -13.80 3.42
N HIS A 98 -18.04 -12.53 3.36
CA HIS A 98 -18.25 -11.83 2.09
C HIS A 98 -16.96 -11.76 1.25
N PHE A 99 -15.81 -11.68 1.91
CA PHE A 99 -14.50 -11.52 1.25
C PHE A 99 -13.81 -12.86 1.00
N ARG A 100 -14.37 -13.99 1.44
CA ARG A 100 -13.69 -15.28 1.40
C ARG A 100 -13.38 -15.74 -0.02
N GLU A 101 -14.37 -15.73 -0.90
CA GLU A 101 -14.19 -16.11 -2.32
C GLU A 101 -13.16 -15.20 -3.01
N MET A 102 -13.23 -13.89 -2.77
CA MET A 102 -12.26 -12.96 -3.36
C MET A 102 -10.86 -13.17 -2.78
N SER A 103 -10.74 -13.45 -1.47
CA SER A 103 -9.46 -13.77 -0.83
C SER A 103 -8.83 -15.03 -1.41
N ASP A 104 -9.62 -16.08 -1.65
CA ASP A 104 -9.16 -17.31 -2.31
C ASP A 104 -8.71 -17.00 -3.75
N CYS A 105 -9.49 -16.22 -4.50
CA CYS A 105 -9.14 -15.80 -5.85
C CYS A 105 -7.83 -15.00 -5.90
N LEU A 106 -7.65 -14.03 -5.00
CA LEU A 106 -6.43 -13.22 -4.90
C LEU A 106 -5.18 -14.06 -4.58
N GLN A 107 -5.34 -15.21 -3.93
CA GLN A 107 -4.23 -16.10 -3.55
C GLN A 107 -4.00 -17.27 -4.53
N THR A 108 -4.83 -17.43 -5.56
CA THR A 108 -4.74 -18.58 -6.47
C THR A 108 -4.77 -18.19 -7.95
N SER A 109 -5.37 -17.06 -8.30
CA SER A 109 -5.45 -16.59 -9.68
C SER A 109 -4.06 -16.20 -10.20
N PRO A 110 -3.63 -16.71 -11.38
CA PRO A 110 -2.33 -16.37 -11.96
C PRO A 110 -2.21 -14.88 -12.33
N ASP A 111 -3.33 -14.21 -12.55
CA ASP A 111 -3.37 -12.78 -12.89
C ASP A 111 -3.43 -11.89 -11.64
N SER A 112 -3.53 -12.48 -10.45
CA SER A 112 -3.54 -11.72 -9.20
C SER A 112 -2.18 -11.07 -8.96
N LEU A 113 -2.19 -9.77 -8.60
CA LEU A 113 -0.99 -9.06 -8.19
C LEU A 113 -0.26 -9.79 -7.04
N PHE A 114 -1.01 -10.40 -6.13
CA PHE A 114 -0.47 -11.12 -4.97
C PHE A 114 0.16 -12.47 -5.34
N MET A 115 -0.12 -13.00 -6.53
CA MET A 115 0.58 -14.15 -7.11
C MET A 115 1.77 -13.74 -7.97
N LEU A 116 1.72 -12.55 -8.57
CA LEU A 116 2.77 -12.03 -9.45
C LEU A 116 3.90 -11.30 -8.72
N LYS A 117 3.65 -10.78 -7.51
CA LYS A 117 4.61 -10.01 -6.73
C LYS A 117 4.61 -10.45 -5.27
N SER A 118 5.81 -10.62 -4.71
CA SER A 118 5.99 -10.64 -3.25
C SER A 118 6.06 -9.21 -2.73
N ILE A 119 5.27 -8.92 -1.70
CA ILE A 119 5.13 -7.57 -1.13
C ILE A 119 5.19 -7.70 0.39
N CYS A 120 6.05 -6.91 1.03
CA CYS A 120 6.00 -6.67 2.46
C CYS A 120 6.12 -5.17 2.69
N SER A 121 5.27 -4.59 3.54
CA SER A 121 5.40 -3.18 3.91
C SER A 121 5.14 -2.99 5.39
N LEU A 122 5.84 -2.03 5.99
CA LEU A 122 5.72 -1.72 7.40
C LEU A 122 5.87 -0.22 7.61
N GLN A 123 4.88 0.40 8.23
CA GLN A 123 4.95 1.80 8.63
C GLN A 123 6.02 1.98 9.71
N THR A 124 6.73 3.10 9.68
CA THR A 124 7.69 3.53 10.69
C THR A 124 7.21 4.82 11.33
N ALA A 125 7.86 5.29 12.39
CA ALA A 125 7.48 6.53 13.08
C ALA A 125 7.53 7.78 12.17
N THR A 126 8.28 7.73 11.07
CA THR A 126 8.50 8.87 10.17
C THR A 126 8.24 8.54 8.71
N GLY A 127 7.60 7.42 8.40
CA GLY A 127 7.62 6.89 7.04
C GLY A 127 7.13 5.47 6.91
N PHE A 128 7.68 4.75 5.94
CA PHE A 128 7.49 3.31 5.80
C PHE A 128 8.69 2.67 5.12
N ARG A 129 8.80 1.35 5.27
CA ARG A 129 9.70 0.48 4.52
C ARG A 129 8.89 -0.53 3.74
N ALA A 130 9.37 -0.90 2.57
CA ALA A 130 8.73 -1.91 1.74
C ALA A 130 9.76 -2.78 1.03
N LEU A 131 9.38 -4.03 0.78
CA LEU A 131 10.11 -4.97 -0.07
C LEU A 131 9.15 -5.44 -1.15
N PHE A 132 9.54 -5.21 -2.41
CA PHE A 132 8.82 -5.64 -3.60
C PHE A 132 9.71 -6.57 -4.41
N GLY A 133 9.48 -7.88 -4.36
CA GLY A 133 10.44 -8.84 -4.88
C GLY A 133 11.78 -8.70 -4.15
N TRP A 134 12.79 -8.21 -4.88
CA TRP A 134 14.13 -7.94 -4.39
C TRP A 134 14.42 -6.47 -4.18
N THR A 135 13.51 -5.57 -4.57
CA THR A 135 13.71 -4.14 -4.41
C THR A 135 13.22 -3.71 -3.03
N TYR A 136 14.16 -3.36 -2.14
CA TYR A 136 13.86 -2.69 -0.88
C TYR A 136 13.72 -1.19 -1.09
N SER A 137 12.75 -0.58 -0.43
CA SER A 137 12.64 0.86 -0.33
C SER A 137 12.35 1.30 1.10
N GLU A 138 12.90 2.46 1.46
CA GLU A 138 12.59 3.16 2.70
C GLU A 138 12.24 4.60 2.37
N VAL A 139 11.04 4.99 2.77
CA VAL A 139 10.49 6.33 2.51
C VAL A 139 10.36 7.05 3.83
N THR A 140 10.96 8.24 3.91
CA THR A 140 10.81 9.15 5.05
C THR A 140 9.98 10.36 4.64
N PHE A 141 8.86 10.56 5.34
CA PHE A 141 8.01 11.72 5.19
C PHE A 141 8.70 12.97 5.76
N LYS A 142 8.83 14.03 4.95
CA LYS A 142 9.23 15.37 5.40
C LYS A 142 8.10 16.37 5.09
N GLU A 143 8.29 17.61 5.52
CA GLU A 143 7.29 18.67 5.36
C GLU A 143 6.93 18.91 3.88
N ASP A 144 7.93 19.14 3.02
CA ASP A 144 7.71 19.49 1.61
C ASP A 144 7.98 18.34 0.61
N SER A 145 8.64 17.27 1.07
CA SER A 145 9.01 16.17 0.20
C SER A 145 9.21 14.85 0.94
N ASP A 146 9.08 13.75 0.23
CA ASP A 146 9.38 12.42 0.77
C ASP A 146 10.76 12.00 0.28
N LEU A 147 11.66 11.67 1.20
CA LEU A 147 12.95 11.08 0.84
C LEU A 147 12.74 9.61 0.55
N VAL A 148 13.25 9.14 -0.59
CA VAL A 148 13.09 7.75 -1.02
C VAL A 148 14.46 7.13 -1.22
N ASP A 149 14.82 6.19 -0.35
CA ASP A 149 15.99 5.34 -0.50
C ASP A 149 15.57 3.98 -1.08
N MET A 150 16.34 3.46 -2.02
CA MET A 150 16.04 2.21 -2.72
C MET A 150 17.30 1.42 -3.00
N LYS A 151 17.20 0.10 -2.91
CA LYS A 151 18.27 -0.82 -3.26
C LYS A 151 17.72 -2.17 -3.69
N GLU A 152 18.46 -2.83 -4.57
CA GLU A 152 18.26 -4.25 -4.86
C GLU A 152 18.91 -5.09 -3.75
N ILE A 153 18.21 -6.12 -3.29
CA ILE A 153 18.64 -7.02 -2.23
C ILE A 153 19.03 -8.36 -2.85
N PRO A 154 20.25 -8.88 -2.59
CA PRO A 154 20.61 -10.22 -3.02
C PRO A 154 19.73 -11.30 -2.38
N ASP A 155 19.46 -12.40 -3.09
CA ASP A 155 18.64 -13.53 -2.60
C ASP A 155 19.06 -14.01 -1.21
N CYS A 156 20.38 -14.12 -0.96
CA CYS A 156 20.92 -14.60 0.31
C CYS A 156 20.69 -13.64 1.50
N GLU A 157 20.34 -12.38 1.24
CA GLU A 157 20.09 -11.35 2.26
C GLU A 157 18.59 -11.15 2.56
N ILE A 158 17.69 -11.68 1.72
CA ILE A 158 16.23 -11.46 1.85
C ILE A 158 15.70 -11.92 3.21
N GLU A 159 16.06 -13.13 3.65
CA GLU A 159 15.58 -13.65 4.94
C GLU A 159 16.07 -12.82 6.12
N ALA A 160 17.31 -12.32 6.04
CA ALA A 160 17.87 -11.48 7.08
C ALA A 160 17.14 -10.13 7.12
N LEU A 161 16.94 -9.51 5.96
CA LEU A 161 16.21 -8.26 5.84
C LEU A 161 14.75 -8.39 6.30
N LEU A 162 14.03 -9.46 5.96
CA LEU A 162 12.65 -9.67 6.43
C LEU A 162 12.56 -9.80 7.96
N ARG A 163 13.51 -10.49 8.57
CA ARG A 163 13.54 -10.64 10.03
C ARG A 163 13.91 -9.33 10.71
N ASP A 164 14.99 -8.68 10.27
CA ASP A 164 15.59 -7.55 10.96
C ASP A 164 14.79 -6.26 10.69
N ASN A 165 14.24 -6.11 9.48
CA ASN A 165 13.49 -4.93 9.05
C ASN A 165 11.98 -5.15 8.97
N PHE A 166 11.42 -6.35 9.06
CA PHE A 166 9.95 -6.52 9.03
C PHE A 166 9.42 -7.38 10.17
N TRP A 167 10.31 -7.91 11.02
CA TRP A 167 9.98 -8.81 12.11
C TRP A 167 9.23 -10.07 11.66
N VAL A 168 9.40 -10.43 10.38
CA VAL A 168 8.85 -11.64 9.79
C VAL A 168 9.92 -12.73 9.89
N SER A 169 9.63 -13.76 10.68
CA SER A 169 10.49 -14.95 10.82
C SER A 169 9.77 -16.18 10.28
N ARG A 170 10.53 -17.14 9.72
CA ARG A 170 10.03 -18.40 9.12
C ARG A 170 9.21 -18.22 7.83
N VAL A 171 9.79 -17.53 6.86
CA VAL A 171 9.28 -17.57 5.48
C VAL A 171 9.86 -18.80 4.81
N GLN A 172 9.01 -19.74 4.39
CA GLN A 172 9.45 -20.76 3.43
C GLN A 172 9.44 -20.09 2.05
N VAL A 173 10.54 -19.44 1.69
CA VAL A 173 10.61 -18.68 0.44
C VAL A 173 10.61 -19.67 -0.74
N HIS A 174 9.43 -20.03 -1.25
CA HIS A 174 9.32 -20.56 -2.60
C HIS A 174 9.41 -19.37 -3.56
N MET A 175 10.63 -18.88 -3.78
CA MET A 175 10.90 -18.02 -4.92
C MET A 175 10.61 -18.86 -6.16
N GLY A 176 9.51 -18.60 -6.85
CA GLY A 176 9.20 -19.31 -8.08
C GLY A 176 10.37 -19.16 -9.06
N LEU A 177 11.10 -20.25 -9.30
CA LEU A 177 11.96 -20.43 -10.48
C LEU A 177 11.05 -20.55 -11.72
N GLY A 178 10.28 -19.50 -11.99
CA GLY A 178 9.40 -19.37 -13.14
C GLY A 178 10.05 -18.42 -14.15
N SER A 179 10.87 -18.99 -15.04
CA SER A 179 11.40 -18.39 -16.27
C SER A 179 12.07 -17.01 -16.16
N LEU A 180 13.39 -16.99 -16.36
CA LEU A 180 14.06 -15.85 -16.98
C LEU A 180 13.30 -15.47 -18.25
N GLY A 181 12.60 -14.32 -18.25
CA GLY A 181 12.06 -13.79 -19.50
C GLY A 181 10.75 -13.02 -19.40
N ALA A 182 10.63 -12.03 -18.52
CA ALA A 182 9.87 -10.80 -18.79
C ALA A 182 10.01 -9.83 -17.61
N ARG A 183 10.92 -8.86 -17.73
CA ARG A 183 10.82 -7.61 -16.97
C ARG A 183 9.59 -6.88 -17.50
N GLN A 184 8.41 -7.09 -16.92
CA GLN A 184 7.26 -6.22 -17.19
C GLN A 184 7.13 -5.15 -16.12
N ALA A 185 7.35 -3.93 -16.58
CA ALA A 185 7.05 -2.68 -15.93
C ALA A 185 5.53 -2.44 -15.88
N GLY A 186 5.09 -1.71 -14.86
CA GLY A 186 3.84 -0.94 -14.93
C GLY A 186 2.60 -1.65 -14.41
N GLY A 187 2.48 -1.74 -13.09
CA GLY A 187 1.19 -1.73 -12.41
C GLY A 187 1.27 -0.67 -11.33
N ASN A 188 0.47 0.38 -11.42
CA ASN A 188 0.39 1.40 -10.39
C ASN A 188 -0.28 0.82 -9.13
N PHE A 189 0.28 1.12 -7.96
CA PHE A 189 -0.42 1.03 -6.67
C PHE A 189 -1.45 2.15 -6.50
#